data_AF-A0A350VV76-F1
#
_entry.id   AF-A0A350VV76-F1
#
_cell.length_a   1.000
_cell.length_b   1.000
_cell.length_c   1.000
_cell.angle_alpha   90.00
_cell.angle_beta   90.00
_cell.angle_gamma   90.00
#
_symmetry.space_group_name_H-M   'P 1'
#
loop_
_entity.id
_entity.type
_entity.pdbx_description
1 polymer ?
#
loop_
_entity_poly.entity_id
_entity_poly.type
_entity_poly.pdbx_seq_one_letter_code
_entity_poly.pdbx_strand_id
1 'polypeptide(L)'
;MSTILDTIAEYTQHRIEEEKKNISTQAMRRQAEEIYRQESAAGNDMQNENDVNDVMYGKQAIAEHFSFERELARPEITFICECKKASPSKGLIAPDFPYLDIAREYEAAGAGAISVLTEPRWFLGSNDYLREIAADVNIPCLRKDFTVDEYMIYQAKTLGASAVLLICAITETARLKEYIAIADSLGLSALVEAHDEHEIEAALDAGARIIGVNNRNLKDFTVDIHNSERLRKLVPDNVMFIAESGIRTAADIDILRAANVNGVLIGETLMLSNDKKGMLARLGHRDQTPVPQSGTGVWSVSQGR
;
A
#
# COMPACT_ATOMS: atom_id res chain seq x y z
N MET A 1 -25.89 -4.50 12.96
CA MET A 1 -24.86 -5.13 13.81
C MET A 1 -23.55 -4.41 13.48
N SER A 2 -22.77 -4.01 14.49
CA SER A 2 -21.44 -3.42 14.30
C SER A 2 -20.53 -4.43 13.60
N THR A 3 -19.79 -3.98 12.58
CA THR A 3 -18.82 -4.81 11.85
C THR A 3 -17.50 -4.91 12.62
N ILE A 4 -16.62 -5.83 12.21
CA ILE A 4 -15.26 -5.88 12.77
C ILE A 4 -14.50 -4.57 12.53
N LEU A 5 -14.74 -3.92 11.40
CA LEU A 5 -14.16 -2.62 11.07
C LEU A 5 -14.59 -1.54 12.06
N ASP A 6 -15.90 -1.46 12.35
CA ASP A 6 -16.44 -0.49 13.33
C ASP A 6 -15.81 -0.71 14.70
N THR A 7 -15.68 -1.98 15.12
CA THR A 7 -15.05 -2.34 16.40
C THR A 7 -13.58 -1.90 16.46
N ILE A 8 -12.84 -2.08 15.37
CA ILE A 8 -11.43 -1.66 15.29
C ILE A 8 -11.32 -0.13 15.29
N ALA A 9 -12.17 0.56 14.52
CA ALA A 9 -12.21 2.01 14.45
C ALA A 9 -12.52 2.64 15.81
N GLU A 10 -13.54 2.13 16.52
CA GLU A 10 -13.90 2.58 17.88
C GLU A 10 -12.75 2.37 18.89
N TYR A 11 -12.12 1.19 18.86
CA TYR A 11 -10.94 0.93 19.70
C TYR A 11 -9.80 1.89 19.37
N THR A 12 -9.60 2.18 18.09
CA THR A 12 -8.54 3.07 17.63
C THR A 12 -8.79 4.50 18.10
N GLN A 13 -10.02 4.99 18.02
CA GLN A 13 -10.38 6.29 18.57
C GLN A 13 -10.04 6.37 20.06
N HIS A 14 -10.43 5.38 20.87
CA HIS A 14 -10.08 5.36 22.29
C HIS A 14 -8.57 5.35 22.51
N ARG A 15 -7.82 4.52 21.77
CA ARG A 15 -6.35 4.46 21.86
C ARG A 15 -5.72 5.82 21.57
N ILE A 16 -6.17 6.48 20.51
CA ILE A 16 -5.62 7.78 20.09
C ILE A 16 -5.97 8.89 21.10
N GLU A 17 -7.15 8.87 21.71
CA GLU A 17 -7.49 9.81 22.80
C GLU A 17 -6.57 9.63 24.02
N GLU A 18 -6.16 8.40 24.35
CA GLU A 18 -5.15 8.18 25.40
C GLU A 18 -3.75 8.67 24.98
N GLU A 19 -3.35 8.44 23.72
CA GLU A 19 -2.07 8.94 23.19
C GLU A 19 -2.00 10.48 23.23
N LYS A 20 -3.10 11.16 22.89
CA LYS A 20 -3.22 12.63 22.89
C LYS A 20 -3.02 13.27 24.27
N LYS A 21 -3.20 12.51 25.36
CA LYS A 21 -2.91 12.98 26.73
C LYS A 21 -1.41 13.16 26.98
N ASN A 22 -0.57 12.40 26.26
CA ASN A 22 0.88 12.48 26.37
C ASN A 22 1.46 13.53 25.43
N ILE A 23 0.99 13.56 24.18
CA ILE A 23 1.39 14.56 23.17
C ILE A 23 0.12 15.05 22.49
N SER A 24 -0.20 16.34 22.61
CA SER A 24 -1.38 16.89 21.96
C SER A 24 -1.27 16.87 20.43
N THR A 25 -2.40 16.87 19.73
CA THR A 25 -2.43 16.96 18.25
C THR A 25 -1.63 18.15 17.73
N GLN A 26 -1.72 19.31 18.39
CA GLN A 26 -0.93 20.48 17.98
C GLN A 26 0.58 20.27 18.17
N ALA A 27 1.00 19.58 19.22
CA ALA A 27 2.41 19.25 19.43
C ALA A 27 2.91 18.23 18.41
N MET A 28 2.14 17.17 18.17
CA MET A 28 2.45 16.14 17.15
C MET A 28 2.54 16.76 15.75
N ARG A 29 1.60 17.64 15.40
CA ARG A 29 1.62 18.41 14.16
C ARG A 29 2.89 19.22 14.00
N ARG A 30 3.28 19.99 15.02
CA ARG A 30 4.53 20.79 14.97
C ARG A 30 5.76 19.92 14.77
N GLN A 31 5.81 18.74 15.40
CA GLN A 31 6.90 17.78 15.22
C GLN A 31 6.95 17.25 13.78
N ALA A 32 5.80 16.84 13.23
CA ALA A 32 5.70 16.36 11.86
C ALA A 32 6.09 17.42 10.81
N GLU A 33 5.59 18.65 10.97
CA GLU A 33 5.92 19.78 10.09
C GLU A 33 7.41 20.15 10.15
N GLU A 34 8.04 20.06 11.33
CA GLU A 34 9.47 20.31 11.49
C GLU A 34 10.32 19.23 10.82
N ILE A 35 9.98 17.95 10.98
CA ILE A 35 10.66 16.84 10.29
C ILE A 35 10.58 17.03 8.78
N TYR A 36 9.37 17.31 8.26
CA TYR A 36 9.18 17.55 6.84
C TYR A 36 10.01 18.74 6.31
N ARG A 37 10.11 19.83 7.09
CA ARG A 37 10.96 20.98 6.74
C ARG A 37 12.44 20.61 6.67
N GLN A 38 12.92 19.79 7.60
CA GLN A 38 14.31 19.32 7.64
C GLN A 38 14.63 18.42 6.44
N GLU A 39 13.76 17.47 6.10
CA GLU A 39 13.90 16.62 4.92
C GLU A 39 13.89 17.42 3.62
N SER A 40 12.98 18.40 3.51
CA SER A 40 12.87 19.27 2.32
C SER A 40 14.11 20.15 2.14
N ALA A 41 14.68 20.65 3.24
CA ALA A 41 15.92 21.43 3.19
C ALA A 41 17.12 20.56 2.76
N ALA A 42 17.25 19.35 3.31
CA ALA A 42 18.30 18.40 2.93
C ALA A 42 18.20 17.96 1.47
N GLY A 43 16.98 17.82 0.92
CA GLY A 43 16.74 17.52 -0.49
C GLY A 43 17.19 18.65 -1.43
N ASN A 44 16.92 19.91 -1.08
CA ASN A 44 17.33 21.07 -1.87
C ASN A 44 18.86 21.28 -1.88
N ASP A 45 19.54 20.99 -0.77
CA ASP A 45 21.01 21.10 -0.70
C ASP A 45 21.69 20.05 -1.61
N MET A 46 21.09 18.88 -1.82
CA MET A 46 21.59 17.85 -2.75
C MET A 46 21.30 18.16 -4.23
N GLN A 47 20.24 18.91 -4.54
CA GLN A 47 19.87 19.25 -5.93
C GLN A 47 20.75 20.36 -6.54
N ASN A 48 21.40 21.20 -5.72
CA ASN A 48 22.27 22.28 -6.21
C ASN A 48 23.60 21.82 -6.83
N GLU A 49 23.95 20.53 -6.78
CA GLU A 49 25.19 20.01 -7.37
C GLU A 49 25.01 19.32 -8.74
N ASN A 50 23.78 19.02 -9.18
CA ASN A 50 23.55 18.27 -10.42
C ASN A 50 22.35 18.84 -11.19
N ASP A 51 22.55 19.93 -11.92
CA ASP A 51 21.49 20.45 -12.79
C ASP A 51 22.03 20.76 -14.20
N VAL A 52 21.75 19.86 -15.15
CA VAL A 52 21.61 20.22 -16.57
C VAL A 52 20.59 19.28 -17.25
N ASN A 53 19.43 19.85 -17.61
CA ASN A 53 18.41 19.39 -18.57
C ASN A 53 17.52 18.19 -18.17
N ASP A 54 16.21 18.40 -17.98
CA ASP A 54 15.23 18.19 -19.07
C ASP A 54 13.81 18.70 -18.70
N VAL A 55 13.11 19.24 -19.69
CA VAL A 55 11.80 19.91 -19.59
C VAL A 55 10.69 18.89 -19.86
N MET A 56 10.22 18.17 -18.83
CA MET A 56 8.98 17.36 -18.87
C MET A 56 8.21 17.44 -17.54
N TYR A 57 7.89 18.67 -17.13
CA TYR A 57 7.23 19.01 -15.86
C TYR A 57 5.73 18.66 -15.85
N GLY A 58 5.37 17.64 -15.08
CA GLY A 58 3.97 17.40 -14.68
C GLY A 58 3.79 16.14 -13.85
N LYS A 59 4.28 14.98 -14.35
CA LYS A 59 4.27 13.71 -13.61
C LYS A 59 5.55 13.46 -12.81
N GLN A 60 6.69 14.00 -13.27
CA GLN A 60 8.01 13.80 -12.64
C GLN A 60 8.14 14.58 -11.32
N ALA A 61 7.64 15.82 -11.28
CA ALA A 61 7.76 16.70 -10.12
C ALA A 61 6.97 16.24 -8.88
N ILE A 62 5.90 15.45 -9.05
CA ILE A 62 5.16 14.83 -7.93
C ILE A 62 5.93 13.60 -7.42
N ALA A 63 6.55 12.82 -8.31
CA ALA A 63 7.33 11.62 -7.97
C ALA A 63 8.68 11.93 -7.29
N GLU A 64 9.21 13.13 -7.45
CA GLU A 64 10.39 13.58 -6.71
C GLU A 64 10.10 13.80 -5.22
N HIS A 65 8.85 14.13 -4.88
CA HIS A 65 8.45 14.48 -3.52
C HIS A 65 7.82 13.32 -2.73
N PHE A 66 7.17 12.38 -3.41
CA PHE A 66 6.49 11.24 -2.79
C PHE A 66 7.19 9.92 -3.13
N SER A 67 8.06 9.44 -2.24
CA SER A 67 8.85 8.23 -2.46
C SER A 67 8.00 6.97 -2.73
N PHE A 68 6.84 6.85 -2.09
CA PHE A 68 5.93 5.73 -2.30
C PHE A 68 5.28 5.76 -3.69
N GLU A 69 4.81 6.93 -4.17
CA GLU A 69 4.29 7.10 -5.52
C GLU A 69 5.35 6.86 -6.60
N ARG A 70 6.60 7.26 -6.34
CA ARG A 70 7.73 7.00 -7.26
C ARG A 70 7.94 5.51 -7.50
N GLU A 71 7.85 4.70 -6.46
CA GLU A 71 7.96 3.25 -6.58
C GLU A 71 6.81 2.68 -7.42
N LEU A 72 5.56 3.11 -7.14
CA LEU A 72 4.37 2.69 -7.90
C LEU A 72 4.34 3.17 -9.35
N ALA A 73 5.09 4.21 -9.70
CA ALA A 73 5.21 4.72 -11.07
C ALA A 73 6.15 3.90 -11.95
N ARG A 74 6.84 2.89 -11.40
CA ARG A 74 7.70 2.00 -12.18
C ARG A 74 6.90 1.22 -13.23
N PRO A 75 7.51 0.84 -14.38
CA PRO A 75 6.81 0.10 -15.42
C PRO A 75 6.33 -1.30 -15.00
N GLU A 76 7.05 -1.92 -14.05
CA GLU A 76 6.68 -3.22 -13.50
C GLU A 76 5.81 -3.06 -12.26
N ILE A 77 4.99 -4.07 -11.98
CA ILE A 77 4.20 -4.13 -10.73
C ILE A 77 5.13 -4.00 -9.53
N THR A 78 4.81 -3.06 -8.65
CA THR A 78 5.51 -2.85 -7.38
C THR A 78 5.01 -3.82 -6.33
N PHE A 79 5.93 -4.57 -5.72
CA PHE A 79 5.62 -5.43 -4.58
C PHE A 79 5.74 -4.64 -3.27
N ILE A 80 4.60 -4.45 -2.60
CA ILE A 80 4.51 -3.89 -1.26
C ILE A 80 4.44 -5.07 -0.28
N CYS A 81 5.55 -5.34 0.41
CA CYS A 81 5.64 -6.50 1.30
C CYS A 81 5.18 -6.14 2.71
N GLU A 82 4.20 -6.87 3.23
CA GLU A 82 3.58 -6.55 4.52
C GLU A 82 4.23 -7.32 5.68
N CYS A 83 4.83 -6.59 6.61
CA CYS A 83 5.38 -7.11 7.86
C CYS A 83 4.25 -7.19 8.90
N LYS A 84 3.76 -8.40 9.16
CA LYS A 84 2.56 -8.66 9.96
C LYS A 84 2.75 -9.83 10.93
N LYS A 85 2.50 -9.59 12.23
CA LYS A 85 2.63 -10.59 13.29
C LYS A 85 1.40 -11.48 13.43
N ALA A 86 0.21 -10.90 13.36
CA ALA A 86 -1.08 -11.60 13.48
C ALA A 86 -2.14 -11.01 12.55
N SER A 87 -3.29 -11.69 12.43
CA SER A 87 -4.47 -11.13 11.77
C SER A 87 -5.76 -11.62 12.43
N PRO A 88 -6.89 -10.86 12.35
CA PRO A 88 -8.18 -11.31 12.83
C PRO A 88 -8.60 -12.69 12.29
N SER A 89 -8.30 -12.95 11.01
CA SER A 89 -8.72 -14.18 10.32
C SER A 89 -7.89 -15.42 10.66
N LYS A 90 -6.62 -15.25 11.09
CA LYS A 90 -5.67 -16.36 11.28
C LYS A 90 -5.04 -16.44 12.66
N GLY A 91 -5.28 -15.45 13.52
CA GLY A 91 -4.57 -15.31 14.79
C GLY A 91 -3.08 -15.04 14.54
N LEU A 92 -2.23 -15.62 15.38
CA LEU A 92 -0.77 -15.46 15.35
C LEU A 92 -0.16 -16.14 14.10
N ILE A 93 0.54 -15.35 13.27
CA ILE A 93 1.19 -15.82 12.02
C ILE A 93 2.67 -16.08 12.27
N ALA A 94 3.35 -15.17 12.97
CA ALA A 94 4.77 -15.23 13.24
C ALA A 94 5.03 -15.05 14.76
N PRO A 95 5.25 -16.13 15.52
CA PRO A 95 5.48 -16.04 16.96
C PRO A 95 6.71 -15.21 17.33
N ASP A 96 7.88 -15.53 16.72
CA ASP A 96 9.16 -14.88 17.03
C ASP A 96 9.28 -13.47 16.43
N PHE A 97 8.65 -13.27 15.27
CA PHE A 97 8.54 -12.00 14.53
C PHE A 97 9.82 -11.12 14.56
N PRO A 98 10.95 -11.58 13.97
CA PRO A 98 12.17 -10.77 13.84
C PRO A 98 11.98 -9.71 12.74
N TYR A 99 11.18 -8.68 13.03
CA TYR A 99 10.64 -7.74 12.05
C TYR A 99 11.69 -6.93 11.29
N LEU A 100 12.84 -6.64 11.90
CA LEU A 100 13.98 -6.00 11.21
C LEU A 100 14.61 -6.92 10.17
N ASP A 101 14.87 -8.19 10.53
CA ASP A 101 15.43 -9.15 9.58
C ASP A 101 14.45 -9.43 8.43
N ILE A 102 13.16 -9.53 8.75
CA ILE A 102 12.10 -9.65 7.73
C ILE A 102 12.11 -8.45 6.77
N ALA A 103 12.23 -7.22 7.30
CA ALA A 103 12.26 -6.01 6.49
C ALA A 103 13.49 -5.96 5.57
N ARG A 104 14.68 -6.27 6.09
CA ARG A 104 15.91 -6.40 5.30
C ARG A 104 15.80 -7.47 4.22
N GLU A 105 15.18 -8.61 4.54
CA GLU A 105 14.92 -9.67 3.57
C GLU A 105 13.98 -9.20 2.45
N TYR A 106 12.95 -8.40 2.76
CA TYR A 106 12.07 -7.80 1.75
C TYR A 106 12.81 -6.82 0.84
N GLU A 107 13.60 -5.92 1.43
CA GLU A 107 14.41 -4.97 0.66
C GLU A 107 15.41 -5.71 -0.25
N ALA A 108 16.16 -6.66 0.30
CA ALA A 108 17.13 -7.48 -0.45
C ALA A 108 16.48 -8.38 -1.52
N ALA A 109 15.19 -8.69 -1.37
CA ALA A 109 14.40 -9.43 -2.36
C ALA A 109 13.85 -8.53 -3.48
N GLY A 110 13.96 -7.21 -3.37
CA GLY A 110 13.49 -6.25 -4.37
C GLY A 110 12.06 -5.77 -4.16
N ALA A 111 11.56 -5.77 -2.92
CA ALA A 111 10.32 -5.05 -2.60
C ALA A 111 10.47 -3.56 -2.95
N GLY A 112 9.42 -2.95 -3.50
CA GLY A 112 9.41 -1.50 -3.75
C GLY A 112 8.96 -0.70 -2.53
N ALA A 113 8.21 -1.33 -1.61
CA ALA A 113 7.83 -0.71 -0.34
C ALA A 113 7.56 -1.79 0.71
N ILE A 114 7.56 -1.38 1.99
CA ILE A 114 7.17 -2.23 3.11
C ILE A 114 5.90 -1.67 3.75
N SER A 115 4.88 -2.51 3.91
CA SER A 115 3.71 -2.19 4.72
C SER A 115 3.92 -2.69 6.14
N VAL A 116 3.85 -1.81 7.13
CA VAL A 116 4.08 -2.16 8.54
C VAL A 116 2.79 -1.99 9.33
N LEU A 117 2.32 -3.07 9.95
CA LEU A 117 1.14 -3.04 10.82
C LEU A 117 1.49 -2.34 12.14
N THR A 118 0.76 -1.26 12.46
CA THR A 118 0.90 -0.55 13.75
C THR A 118 -0.27 -0.77 14.70
N GLU A 119 -1.34 -1.43 14.24
CA GLU A 119 -2.52 -1.73 15.05
C GLU A 119 -2.17 -2.82 16.11
N PRO A 120 -2.28 -2.51 17.42
CA PRO A 120 -1.70 -3.37 18.47
C PRO A 120 -2.60 -4.53 18.93
N ARG A 121 -3.92 -4.48 18.76
CA ARG A 121 -4.85 -5.41 19.40
C ARG A 121 -5.17 -6.63 18.56
N TRP A 122 -5.45 -6.46 17.27
CA TRP A 122 -5.83 -7.53 16.37
C TRP A 122 -4.68 -7.99 15.47
N PHE A 123 -3.79 -7.07 15.09
CA PHE A 123 -2.63 -7.38 14.24
C PHE A 123 -1.34 -7.58 15.05
N LEU A 124 -1.36 -7.26 16.35
CA LEU A 124 -0.19 -7.29 17.24
C LEU A 124 0.98 -6.45 16.69
N GLY A 125 0.63 -5.35 16.02
CA GLY A 125 1.55 -4.36 15.48
C GLY A 125 2.10 -3.42 16.56
N SER A 126 2.99 -2.53 16.15
CA SER A 126 3.57 -1.50 17.02
C SER A 126 4.07 -0.32 16.21
N ASN A 127 3.93 0.89 16.76
CA ASN A 127 4.59 2.09 16.23
C ASN A 127 6.12 1.95 16.26
N ASP A 128 6.68 1.17 17.19
CA ASP A 128 8.13 0.93 17.27
C ASP A 128 8.62 0.10 16.08
N TYR A 129 7.82 -0.87 15.60
CA TYR A 129 8.18 -1.65 14.41
C TYR A 129 8.32 -0.74 13.20
N LEU A 130 7.37 0.17 12.99
CA LEU A 130 7.44 1.13 11.87
C LEU A 130 8.66 2.04 12.01
N ARG A 131 8.90 2.61 13.19
CA ARG A 131 10.02 3.52 13.42
C ARG A 131 11.37 2.87 13.18
N GLU A 132 11.55 1.66 13.71
CA GLU A 132 12.83 0.95 13.58
C GLU A 132 13.03 0.40 12.16
N ILE A 133 11.97 -0.11 11.51
CA ILE A 133 12.06 -0.55 10.10
C ILE A 133 12.38 0.62 9.19
N ALA A 134 11.65 1.74 9.31
CA ALA A 134 11.85 2.91 8.45
C ALA A 134 13.26 3.53 8.60
N ALA A 135 13.91 3.35 9.76
CA ALA A 135 15.29 3.77 9.98
C ALA A 135 16.34 2.78 9.45
N ASP A 136 15.96 1.53 9.18
CA ASP A 136 16.87 0.43 8.83
C ASP A 136 16.87 0.07 7.34
N VAL A 137 15.80 0.42 6.60
CA VAL A 137 15.67 0.20 5.14
C VAL A 137 15.68 1.50 4.34
N ASN A 138 15.98 1.43 3.05
CA ASN A 138 16.02 2.57 2.13
C ASN A 138 14.79 2.69 1.24
N ILE A 139 13.87 1.72 1.30
CA ILE A 139 12.61 1.72 0.54
C ILE A 139 11.46 2.31 1.38
N PRO A 140 10.47 2.95 0.75
CA PRO A 140 9.38 3.63 1.46
C PRO A 140 8.57 2.67 2.33
N CYS A 141 8.16 3.16 3.50
CA CYS A 141 7.34 2.42 4.45
C CYS A 141 5.91 2.98 4.53
N LEU A 142 4.92 2.12 4.37
CA LEU A 142 3.50 2.41 4.59
C LEU A 142 3.14 2.09 6.05
N ARG A 143 2.55 3.08 6.75
CA ARG A 143 1.85 2.83 8.02
C ARG A 143 0.50 2.19 7.74
N LYS A 144 0.36 0.89 8.04
CA LYS A 144 -0.90 0.14 7.92
C LYS A 144 -1.60 0.11 9.29
N ASP A 145 -2.59 0.99 9.45
CA ASP A 145 -3.42 1.13 10.65
C ASP A 145 -4.82 1.64 10.23
N PHE A 146 -5.77 1.62 11.15
CA PHE A 146 -7.12 2.13 10.92
C PHE A 146 -7.14 3.63 11.23
N THR A 147 -6.69 4.44 10.29
CA THR A 147 -6.58 5.90 10.48
C THR A 147 -7.95 6.54 10.66
N VAL A 148 -8.24 6.96 11.90
CA VAL A 148 -9.51 7.59 12.29
C VAL A 148 -9.36 9.05 12.72
N ASP A 149 -8.12 9.54 12.90
CA ASP A 149 -7.82 10.87 13.42
C ASP A 149 -6.59 11.48 12.74
N GLU A 150 -6.59 12.80 12.51
CA GLU A 150 -5.46 13.53 11.93
C GLU A 150 -4.16 13.38 12.74
N TYR A 151 -4.26 13.17 14.06
CA TYR A 151 -3.14 12.86 14.93
C TYR A 151 -2.30 11.69 14.40
N MET A 152 -2.95 10.67 13.86
CA MET A 152 -2.29 9.48 13.33
C MET A 152 -1.48 9.78 12.06
N ILE A 153 -1.88 10.77 11.26
CA ILE A 153 -1.18 11.17 10.04
C ILE A 153 0.09 11.93 10.43
N TYR A 154 -0.02 12.89 11.35
CA TYR A 154 1.16 13.56 11.92
C TYR A 154 2.10 12.56 12.60
N GLN A 155 1.57 11.63 13.37
CA GLN A 155 2.35 10.57 14.01
C GLN A 155 3.03 9.65 12.98
N ALA A 156 2.39 9.34 11.86
CA ALA A 156 3.02 8.53 10.82
C ALA A 156 4.31 9.20 10.30
N LYS A 157 4.28 10.53 10.10
CA LYS A 157 5.46 11.30 9.71
C LYS A 157 6.58 11.19 10.75
N THR A 158 6.26 11.33 12.04
CA THR A 158 7.27 11.25 13.12
C THR A 158 7.83 9.84 13.30
N LEU A 159 7.14 8.81 12.80
CA LEU A 159 7.61 7.43 12.77
C LEU A 159 8.42 7.09 11.50
N GLY A 160 8.63 8.03 10.58
CA GLY A 160 9.38 7.80 9.34
C GLY A 160 8.57 7.15 8.22
N ALA A 161 7.24 7.14 8.30
CA ALA A 161 6.42 6.64 7.20
C ALA A 161 6.59 7.50 5.94
N SER A 162 6.48 6.86 4.78
CA SER A 162 6.35 7.51 3.47
C SER A 162 4.91 7.52 2.96
N ALA A 163 4.05 6.66 3.53
CA ALA A 163 2.64 6.60 3.20
C ALA A 163 1.77 6.22 4.41
N VAL A 164 0.49 6.58 4.34
CA VAL A 164 -0.54 6.20 5.33
C VAL A 164 -1.73 5.53 4.66
N LEU A 165 -2.31 4.55 5.34
CA LEU A 165 -3.58 3.94 4.95
C LEU A 165 -4.76 4.81 5.41
N LEU A 166 -5.65 5.17 4.50
CA LEU A 166 -6.95 5.77 4.77
C LEU A 166 -8.03 4.83 4.24
N ILE A 167 -9.12 4.62 4.97
CA ILE A 167 -10.11 3.58 4.62
C ILE A 167 -11.48 4.23 4.44
N CYS A 168 -12.07 4.09 3.24
CA CYS A 168 -13.37 4.65 2.90
C CYS A 168 -14.49 4.12 3.82
N ALA A 169 -14.46 2.82 4.12
CA ALA A 169 -15.48 2.14 4.93
C ALA A 169 -15.66 2.71 6.35
N ILE A 170 -14.67 3.43 6.89
CA ILE A 170 -14.70 4.00 8.25
C ILE A 170 -14.49 5.53 8.27
N THR A 171 -14.43 6.18 7.10
CA THR A 171 -14.12 7.61 6.99
C THR A 171 -15.04 8.27 5.97
N GLU A 172 -15.79 9.29 6.41
CA GLU A 172 -16.62 10.09 5.50
C GLU A 172 -15.77 10.81 4.45
N THR A 173 -16.29 10.95 3.22
CA THR A 173 -15.58 11.56 2.08
C THR A 173 -14.99 12.94 2.37
N ALA A 174 -15.72 13.80 3.10
CA ALA A 174 -15.22 15.12 3.47
C ALA A 174 -13.99 15.04 4.38
N ARG A 175 -14.02 14.12 5.36
CA ARG A 175 -12.90 13.86 6.26
C ARG A 175 -11.72 13.21 5.52
N LEU A 176 -12.01 12.28 4.62
CA LEU A 176 -11.01 11.62 3.78
C LEU A 176 -10.21 12.66 2.97
N LYS A 177 -10.91 13.66 2.40
CA LYS A 177 -10.28 14.78 1.70
C LYS A 177 -9.36 15.62 2.60
N GLU A 178 -9.79 15.90 3.83
CA GLU A 178 -8.94 16.58 4.83
C GLU A 178 -7.69 15.76 5.15
N TYR A 179 -7.84 14.46 5.36
CA TYR A 179 -6.73 13.55 5.67
C TYR A 179 -5.73 13.43 4.52
N ILE A 180 -6.19 13.34 3.28
CA ILE A 180 -5.34 13.38 2.09
C ILE A 180 -4.54 14.69 2.05
N ALA A 181 -5.20 15.84 2.27
CA ALA A 181 -4.53 17.13 2.26
C ALA A 181 -3.46 17.26 3.37
N ILE A 182 -3.72 16.69 4.56
CA ILE A 182 -2.73 16.65 5.64
C ILE A 182 -1.54 15.77 5.24
N ALA A 183 -1.78 14.56 4.71
CA ALA A 183 -0.73 13.68 4.24
C ALA A 183 0.16 14.36 3.18
N ASP A 184 -0.46 15.00 2.19
CA ASP A 184 0.23 15.75 1.14
C ASP A 184 1.12 16.86 1.72
N SER A 185 0.62 17.62 2.71
CA SER A 185 1.38 18.69 3.35
C SER A 185 2.63 18.23 4.11
N LEU A 186 2.73 16.92 4.38
CA LEU A 186 3.83 16.29 5.10
C LEU A 186 4.74 15.44 4.18
N GLY A 187 4.50 15.47 2.86
CA GLY A 187 5.18 14.60 1.90
C GLY A 187 4.84 13.11 2.08
N LEU A 188 3.69 12.80 2.68
CA LEU A 188 3.19 11.43 2.80
C LEU A 188 2.22 11.12 1.67
N SER A 189 2.36 9.96 1.03
CA SER A 189 1.33 9.45 0.13
C SER A 189 0.15 8.88 0.92
N ALA A 190 -1.07 9.07 0.42
CA ALA A 190 -2.28 8.45 0.98
C ALA A 190 -2.70 7.25 0.13
N LEU A 191 -2.59 6.04 0.68
CA LEU A 191 -3.22 4.84 0.11
C LEU A 191 -4.67 4.80 0.60
N VAL A 192 -5.62 5.08 -0.30
CA VAL A 192 -7.05 5.09 0.02
C VAL A 192 -7.65 3.72 -0.29
N GLU A 193 -7.99 2.96 0.74
CA GLU A 193 -8.60 1.63 0.63
C GLU A 193 -10.11 1.73 0.37
N ALA A 194 -10.55 1.04 -0.69
CA ALA A 194 -11.95 0.92 -1.10
C ALA A 194 -12.31 -0.56 -1.35
N HIS A 195 -13.56 -0.92 -1.09
CA HIS A 195 -14.06 -2.30 -1.18
C HIS A 195 -15.12 -2.50 -2.27
N ASP A 196 -15.84 -1.45 -2.64
CA ASP A 196 -16.92 -1.48 -3.62
C ASP A 196 -16.95 -0.21 -4.48
N GLU A 197 -17.87 -0.17 -5.44
CA GLU A 197 -18.03 0.93 -6.38
C GLU A 197 -18.32 2.28 -5.72
N HIS A 198 -19.06 2.29 -4.60
CA HIS A 198 -19.39 3.53 -3.90
C HIS A 198 -18.17 4.08 -3.16
N GLU A 199 -17.38 3.20 -2.55
CA GLU A 199 -16.12 3.59 -1.92
C GLU A 199 -15.09 4.08 -2.94
N ILE A 200 -15.06 3.53 -4.16
CA ILE A 200 -14.24 4.05 -5.27
C ILE A 200 -14.66 5.49 -5.62
N GLU A 201 -15.96 5.75 -5.77
CA GLU A 201 -16.47 7.09 -6.03
C GLU A 201 -16.08 8.07 -4.91
N ALA A 202 -16.26 7.66 -3.65
CA ALA A 202 -15.85 8.45 -2.49
C ALA A 202 -14.33 8.75 -2.47
N ALA A 203 -13.48 7.77 -2.81
CA ALA A 203 -12.04 7.96 -2.91
C ALA A 203 -11.67 8.98 -4.00
N LEU A 204 -12.31 8.90 -5.16
CA LEU A 204 -12.10 9.82 -6.27
C LEU A 204 -12.57 11.24 -5.93
N ASP A 205 -13.74 11.38 -5.31
CA ASP A 205 -14.29 12.67 -4.86
C ASP A 205 -13.42 13.34 -3.79
N ALA A 206 -12.78 12.53 -2.93
CA ALA A 206 -11.82 13.00 -1.95
C ALA A 206 -10.48 13.43 -2.56
N GLY A 207 -10.22 13.09 -3.83
CA GLY A 207 -9.00 13.45 -4.55
C GLY A 207 -7.86 12.45 -4.40
N ALA A 208 -8.16 11.17 -4.16
CA ALA A 208 -7.14 10.13 -4.01
C ALA A 208 -6.27 9.99 -5.27
N ARG A 209 -4.94 10.03 -5.11
CA ARG A 209 -3.96 9.70 -6.16
C ARG A 209 -3.63 8.21 -6.23
N ILE A 210 -3.89 7.48 -5.13
CA ILE A 210 -3.63 6.06 -4.98
C ILE A 210 -4.85 5.41 -4.35
N ILE A 211 -5.42 4.42 -5.05
CA ILE A 211 -6.54 3.63 -4.55
C ILE A 211 -6.09 2.19 -4.38
N GLY A 212 -6.28 1.66 -3.17
CA GLY A 212 -6.09 0.25 -2.83
C GLY A 212 -7.42 -0.49 -2.84
N VAL A 213 -7.50 -1.62 -3.52
CA VAL A 213 -8.67 -2.50 -3.46
C VAL A 213 -8.33 -3.76 -2.69
N ASN A 214 -9.05 -3.98 -1.59
CA ASN A 214 -8.91 -5.18 -0.80
C ASN A 214 -9.78 -6.29 -1.37
N ASN A 215 -9.14 -7.32 -1.94
CA ASN A 215 -9.81 -8.49 -2.50
C ASN A 215 -10.43 -9.38 -1.42
N ARG A 216 -10.15 -9.11 -0.14
CA ARG A 216 -10.74 -9.82 1.00
C ARG A 216 -11.98 -9.07 1.50
N ASN A 217 -13.11 -9.75 1.50
CA ASN A 217 -14.30 -9.26 2.17
C ASN A 217 -14.09 -9.34 3.69
N LEU A 218 -14.12 -8.21 4.39
CA LEU A 218 -13.87 -8.16 5.84
C LEU A 218 -15.06 -8.66 6.69
N LYS A 219 -16.22 -8.96 6.08
CA LYS A 219 -17.39 -9.54 6.77
C LYS A 219 -17.31 -11.06 6.90
N ASP A 220 -16.84 -11.76 5.85
CA ASP A 220 -16.80 -13.22 5.78
C ASP A 220 -15.43 -13.82 5.43
N PHE A 221 -14.43 -12.97 5.21
CA PHE A 221 -13.05 -13.29 4.85
C PHE A 221 -12.87 -14.04 3.53
N THR A 222 -13.92 -14.11 2.69
CA THR A 222 -13.81 -14.58 1.31
C THR A 222 -12.84 -13.69 0.52
N VAL A 223 -12.16 -14.29 -0.46
CA VAL A 223 -11.14 -13.62 -1.26
C VAL A 223 -11.47 -13.83 -2.72
N ASP A 224 -11.58 -12.73 -3.47
CA ASP A 224 -11.77 -12.75 -4.92
C ASP A 224 -10.84 -11.72 -5.60
N ILE A 225 -9.83 -12.22 -6.31
CA ILE A 225 -8.87 -11.38 -7.03
C ILE A 225 -9.50 -10.60 -8.18
N HIS A 226 -10.62 -11.10 -8.73
CA HIS A 226 -11.35 -10.39 -9.79
C HIS A 226 -12.07 -9.15 -9.27
N ASN A 227 -12.16 -8.95 -7.95
CA ASN A 227 -12.66 -7.70 -7.39
C ASN A 227 -11.78 -6.51 -7.83
N SER A 228 -10.45 -6.66 -7.77
CA SER A 228 -9.50 -5.66 -8.27
C SER A 228 -9.72 -5.38 -9.76
N GLU A 229 -9.90 -6.41 -10.59
CA GLU A 229 -10.14 -6.23 -12.03
C GLU A 229 -11.43 -5.45 -12.31
N ARG A 230 -12.51 -5.78 -11.59
CA ARG A 230 -13.81 -5.11 -11.73
C ARG A 230 -13.72 -3.65 -11.33
N LEU A 231 -13.16 -3.35 -10.15
CA LEU A 231 -13.11 -1.99 -9.60
C LEU A 231 -12.07 -1.11 -10.31
N ARG A 232 -10.99 -1.71 -10.84
CA ARG A 232 -9.99 -0.97 -11.63
C ARG A 232 -10.60 -0.28 -12.84
N LYS A 233 -11.66 -0.85 -13.45
CA LYS A 233 -12.38 -0.28 -14.60
C LYS A 233 -13.09 1.04 -14.29
N LEU A 234 -13.31 1.35 -13.01
CA LEU A 234 -13.97 2.57 -12.55
C LEU A 234 -12.97 3.69 -12.19
N VAL A 235 -11.69 3.34 -12.04
CA VAL A 235 -10.65 4.27 -11.62
C VAL A 235 -9.97 4.86 -12.86
N PRO A 236 -9.80 6.19 -12.97
CA PRO A 236 -9.07 6.80 -14.07
C PRO A 236 -7.62 6.30 -14.20
N ASP A 237 -7.07 6.30 -15.42
CA ASP A 237 -5.69 5.82 -15.68
C ASP A 237 -4.61 6.67 -15.01
N ASN A 238 -4.91 7.91 -14.61
CA ASN A 238 -3.99 8.78 -13.90
C ASN A 238 -3.96 8.56 -12.39
N VAL A 239 -4.83 7.70 -11.85
CA VAL A 239 -4.86 7.30 -10.43
C VAL A 239 -4.15 5.95 -10.32
N MET A 240 -3.15 5.88 -9.43
CA MET A 240 -2.42 4.64 -9.18
C MET A 240 -3.33 3.65 -8.48
N PHE A 241 -3.22 2.38 -8.85
CA PHE A 241 -4.10 1.33 -8.34
C PHE A 241 -3.28 0.20 -7.70
N ILE A 242 -3.64 -0.19 -6.48
CA ILE A 242 -3.02 -1.29 -5.74
C ILE A 242 -4.06 -2.38 -5.50
N ALA A 243 -3.68 -3.63 -5.74
CA ALA A 243 -4.47 -4.79 -5.34
C ALA A 243 -3.94 -5.36 -4.01
N GLU A 244 -4.83 -5.57 -3.04
CA GLU A 244 -4.49 -6.09 -1.72
C GLU A 244 -5.16 -7.45 -1.46
N SER A 245 -4.48 -8.29 -0.68
CA SER A 245 -4.96 -9.61 -0.26
C SER A 245 -5.15 -10.63 -1.41
N GLY A 246 -5.01 -11.91 -1.06
CA GLY A 246 -5.39 -13.02 -1.94
C GLY A 246 -4.40 -13.42 -3.03
N ILE A 247 -3.28 -12.72 -3.14
CA ILE A 247 -2.27 -12.93 -4.17
C ILE A 247 -1.29 -14.01 -3.71
N ARG A 248 -1.24 -15.13 -4.43
CA ARG A 248 -0.51 -16.33 -4.02
C ARG A 248 0.41 -16.91 -5.09
N THR A 249 0.13 -16.62 -6.36
CA THR A 249 0.79 -17.24 -7.50
C THR A 249 1.22 -16.21 -8.55
N ALA A 250 2.10 -16.61 -9.48
CA ALA A 250 2.46 -15.78 -10.63
C ALA A 250 1.26 -15.50 -11.55
N ALA A 251 0.37 -16.49 -11.70
CA ALA A 251 -0.86 -16.33 -12.47
C ALA A 251 -1.78 -15.24 -11.90
N ASP A 252 -1.86 -15.11 -10.57
CA ASP A 252 -2.57 -14.02 -9.90
C ASP A 252 -1.97 -12.65 -10.30
N ILE A 253 -0.64 -12.55 -10.33
CA ILE A 253 0.07 -11.34 -10.75
C ILE A 253 -0.18 -11.05 -12.24
N ASP A 254 -0.24 -12.06 -13.09
CA ASP A 254 -0.52 -11.90 -14.52
C ASP A 254 -1.92 -11.32 -14.77
N ILE A 255 -2.94 -11.78 -14.03
CA ILE A 255 -4.29 -11.23 -14.06
C ILE A 255 -4.27 -9.74 -13.68
N LEU A 256 -3.61 -9.40 -12.57
CA LEU A 256 -3.52 -8.02 -12.08
C LEU A 256 -2.72 -7.12 -13.03
N ARG A 257 -1.68 -7.66 -13.68
CA ARG A 257 -0.90 -6.95 -14.70
C ARG A 257 -1.74 -6.65 -15.92
N ALA A 258 -2.53 -7.61 -16.40
CA ALA A 258 -3.45 -7.41 -17.51
C ALA A 258 -4.54 -6.37 -17.18
N ALA A 259 -4.86 -6.18 -15.90
CA ALA A 259 -5.77 -5.15 -15.42
C ALA A 259 -5.12 -3.75 -15.26
N ASN A 260 -3.83 -3.56 -15.56
CA ASN A 260 -3.11 -2.29 -15.32
C ASN A 260 -3.09 -1.87 -13.84
N VAL A 261 -2.80 -2.82 -12.95
CA VAL A 261 -2.50 -2.56 -11.54
C VAL A 261 -1.03 -2.08 -11.41
N ASN A 262 -0.80 -1.05 -10.59
CA ASN A 262 0.53 -0.47 -10.34
C ASN A 262 1.32 -1.23 -9.27
N GLY A 263 0.63 -1.74 -8.25
CA GLY A 263 1.26 -2.42 -7.14
C GLY A 263 0.40 -3.49 -6.50
N VAL A 264 1.04 -4.40 -5.79
CA VAL A 264 0.39 -5.48 -5.05
C VAL A 264 0.85 -5.48 -3.60
N LEU A 265 -0.08 -5.56 -2.66
CA LEU A 265 0.23 -5.66 -1.24
C LEU A 265 0.09 -7.11 -0.78
N ILE A 266 1.23 -7.71 -0.40
CA ILE A 266 1.33 -9.13 -0.07
C ILE A 266 1.94 -9.29 1.31
N GLY A 267 1.19 -9.89 2.24
CA GLY A 267 1.68 -10.23 3.58
C GLY A 267 1.83 -11.72 3.79
N GLU A 268 0.70 -12.41 3.88
CA GLU A 268 0.65 -13.78 4.37
C GLU A 268 1.52 -14.77 3.58
N THR A 269 1.42 -14.73 2.23
CA THR A 269 2.21 -15.59 1.33
C THR A 269 3.72 -15.46 1.60
N LEU A 270 4.18 -14.26 1.97
CA LEU A 270 5.59 -13.98 2.22
C LEU A 270 6.01 -14.27 3.65
N MET A 271 5.16 -13.95 4.63
CA MET A 271 5.40 -14.23 6.04
C MET A 271 5.51 -15.73 6.33
N LEU A 272 4.83 -16.57 5.55
CA LEU A 272 4.91 -18.03 5.64
C LEU A 272 6.04 -18.64 4.79
N SER A 273 6.77 -17.84 4.01
CA SER A 273 7.85 -18.34 3.16
C SER A 273 9.19 -18.35 3.91
N ASN A 274 9.86 -19.50 3.89
CA ASN A 274 11.24 -19.64 4.38
C ASN A 274 12.27 -19.01 3.43
N ASP A 275 11.90 -18.80 2.17
CA ASP A 275 12.70 -18.10 1.16
C ASP A 275 11.87 -16.97 0.55
N LYS A 276 11.95 -15.78 1.17
CA LYS A 276 11.19 -14.61 0.74
C LYS A 276 11.67 -14.09 -0.61
N LYS A 277 12.98 -14.15 -0.86
CA LYS A 277 13.59 -13.75 -2.15
C LYS A 277 13.12 -14.64 -3.29
N GLY A 278 13.22 -15.97 -3.14
CA GLY A 278 12.71 -16.91 -4.12
C GLY A 278 11.20 -16.85 -4.29
N MET A 279 10.45 -16.49 -3.25
CA MET A 279 9.00 -16.24 -3.38
C MET A 279 8.71 -14.99 -4.22
N LEU A 280 9.32 -13.84 -3.92
CA LEU A 280 9.14 -12.61 -4.70
C LEU A 280 9.54 -12.83 -6.16
N ALA A 281 10.69 -13.47 -6.39
CA ALA A 281 11.16 -13.78 -7.74
C ALA A 281 10.17 -14.66 -8.52
N ARG A 282 9.56 -15.66 -7.88
CA ARG A 282 8.52 -16.50 -8.51
C ARG A 282 7.25 -15.73 -8.82
N LEU A 283 6.79 -14.87 -7.91
CA LEU A 283 5.60 -14.05 -8.13
C LEU A 283 5.82 -13.02 -9.25
N GLY A 284 7.01 -12.44 -9.34
CA GLY A 284 7.39 -11.49 -10.39
C GLY A 284 7.77 -12.14 -11.72
N HIS A 285 7.94 -13.47 -11.78
CA HIS A 285 8.33 -14.15 -13.00
C HIS A 285 7.21 -14.08 -14.05
N ARG A 286 7.57 -13.68 -15.27
CA ARG A 286 6.67 -13.79 -16.42
C ARG A 286 6.82 -15.20 -16.98
N ASP A 287 5.82 -16.06 -16.82
CA ASP A 287 5.77 -17.27 -17.63
C ASP A 287 5.59 -16.84 -19.09
N GLN A 288 6.67 -16.89 -19.87
CA GLN A 288 6.65 -16.69 -21.32
C GLN A 288 6.05 -17.91 -22.01
N THR A 289 4.86 -18.35 -21.60
CA THR A 289 4.13 -19.37 -22.34
C THR A 289 3.11 -18.64 -23.21
N PRO A 290 3.28 -18.61 -24.54
CA PRO A 290 2.25 -18.03 -25.40
C PRO A 290 0.94 -18.78 -25.15
N VAL A 291 -0.12 -18.06 -24.82
CA VAL A 291 -1.48 -18.58 -24.93
C VAL A 291 -1.63 -19.08 -26.37
N PRO A 292 -1.88 -20.37 -26.63
CA PRO A 292 -2.10 -20.83 -28.00
C PRO A 292 -3.31 -20.07 -28.51
N GLN A 293 -3.12 -19.25 -29.54
CA GLN A 293 -4.26 -18.73 -30.28
C GLN A 293 -5.05 -19.94 -30.77
N SER A 294 -6.31 -20.02 -30.34
CA SER A 294 -7.25 -21.02 -30.80
C SER A 294 -7.25 -21.00 -32.33
N GLY A 295 -6.66 -22.04 -32.90
CA GLY A 295 -6.62 -22.24 -34.35
C GLY A 295 -8.06 -22.26 -34.87
N THR A 296 -8.41 -21.26 -35.65
CA THR A 296 -9.58 -21.30 -36.51
C THR A 296 -9.40 -22.48 -37.45
N GLY A 297 -10.31 -23.44 -37.33
CA GLY A 297 -10.29 -24.66 -38.11
C GLY A 297 -10.35 -24.39 -39.60
N VAL A 298 -9.55 -25.13 -40.34
CA VAL A 298 -9.81 -25.43 -41.76
C VAL A 298 -9.78 -26.95 -41.89
N TRP A 299 -10.98 -27.54 -41.87
CA TRP A 299 -11.17 -28.91 -42.34
C TRP A 299 -10.97 -28.91 -43.86
N SER A 300 -9.90 -29.54 -44.33
CA SER A 300 -9.78 -29.91 -45.75
C SER A 300 -10.42 -31.29 -45.94
N VAL A 301 -11.50 -31.31 -46.70
CA VAL A 301 -12.18 -32.53 -47.15
C VAL A 301 -11.33 -33.16 -48.23
N SER A 302 -10.80 -34.35 -47.98
CA SER A 302 -10.22 -35.21 -49.02
C SER A 302 -11.34 -35.80 -49.87
N GLN A 303 -11.52 -35.31 -51.10
CA GLN A 303 -12.19 -36.06 -52.16
C GLN A 303 -11.16 -36.90 -52.90
N GLY A 304 -11.48 -38.19 -53.08
CA GLY A 304 -10.59 -39.19 -53.64
C GLY A 304 -10.40 -39.12 -55.15
N ARG A 305 -9.41 -39.89 -55.59
CA ARG A 305 -9.42 -40.81 -56.74
C ARG A 305 -8.37 -41.88 -56.48
#